data_AF-A0A7W6RRY2-F1
#
_entry.id   AF-A0A7W6RRY2-F1
#
_cell.length_a   1.000
_cell.length_b   1.000
_cell.length_c   1.000
_cell.angle_alpha   90.00
_cell.angle_beta   90.00
_cell.angle_gamma   90.00
#
_symmetry.space_group_name_H-M   'P 1'
#
loop_
_entity.id
_entity.type
_entity.pdbx_description
1 polymer ?
#
loop_
_entity_poly.entity_id
_entity_poly.type
_entity_poly.pdbx_seq_one_letter_code
_entity_poly.pdbx_strand_id
1 'polypeptide(L)'
;MLSEQLKAFIGAAQARPMVWGYDDCTGWPSLWVEQITARPLPRPVYSSRDEAMAIIAEHGSLARLWANVLCGVLDETGIPEIGDIGVIDTGRAGHVGGIFMHGGFFAWRGETRVAPILPRTIIRVWSIQ
;
A
#
# COMPACT_ATOMS: atom_id res chain seq x y z
N MET A 1 8.46 3.50 -18.82
CA MET A 1 7.57 2.32 -18.71
C MET A 1 7.25 2.10 -17.23
N LEU A 2 6.02 1.73 -16.89
CA LEU A 2 5.55 1.58 -15.51
C LEU A 2 6.46 0.72 -14.62
N SER A 3 6.94 -0.41 -15.15
CA SER A 3 7.89 -1.29 -14.45
C SER A 3 9.18 -0.57 -14.01
N GLU A 4 9.73 0.31 -14.84
CA GLU A 4 10.96 1.05 -14.48
C GLU A 4 10.70 2.12 -13.43
N GLN A 5 9.54 2.79 -13.51
CA GLN A 5 9.11 3.75 -12.47
C GLN A 5 8.89 3.04 -11.13
N LEU A 6 8.25 1.86 -11.15
CA LEU A 6 8.03 1.07 -9.94
C LEU A 6 9.33 0.58 -9.34
N LYS A 7 10.27 0.08 -10.16
CA LYS A 7 11.61 -0.32 -9.69
C LYS A 7 12.35 0.84 -9.02
N ALA A 8 12.32 2.03 -9.64
CA ALA A 8 12.94 3.21 -9.06
C ALA A 8 12.27 3.62 -7.73
N PHE A 9 10.94 3.58 -7.68
CA PHE A 9 10.16 3.89 -6.48
C PHE A 9 10.46 2.94 -5.31
N ILE A 10 10.54 1.63 -5.58
CA ILE A 10 10.96 0.61 -4.63
C ILE A 10 12.41 0.84 -4.18
N GLY A 11 13.31 1.09 -5.13
CA GLY A 11 14.72 1.35 -4.84
C GLY A 11 14.94 2.53 -3.91
N ALA A 12 14.20 3.62 -4.10
CA ALA A 12 14.26 4.80 -3.23
C ALA A 12 13.81 4.51 -1.79
N ALA A 13 12.79 3.65 -1.61
CA ALA A 13 12.34 3.24 -0.28
C ALA A 13 13.32 2.29 0.41
N GLN A 14 14.07 1.47 -0.34
CA GLN A 14 15.09 0.59 0.24
C GLN A 14 16.27 1.33 0.85
N ALA A 15 16.57 2.53 0.37
CA ALA A 15 17.72 3.30 0.83
C ALA A 15 17.52 3.95 2.21
N ARG A 16 16.32 3.86 2.81
CA ARG A 16 16.00 4.55 4.06
C ARG A 16 15.03 3.79 4.96
N PRO A 17 15.08 4.02 6.28
CA PRO A 17 14.04 3.58 7.20
C PRO A 17 12.67 4.21 6.87
N MET A 18 11.63 3.53 7.32
CA MET A 18 10.25 3.97 7.24
C MET A 18 9.96 5.07 8.27
N VAL A 19 9.05 5.98 7.92
CA VAL A 19 8.45 6.95 8.84
C VAL A 19 6.93 6.70 8.92
N TRP A 20 6.43 6.46 10.13
CA TRP A 20 5.00 6.32 10.40
C TRP A 20 4.23 7.56 9.97
N GLY A 21 3.08 7.36 9.34
CA GLY A 21 2.24 8.44 8.82
C GLY A 21 2.69 9.02 7.48
N TYR A 22 3.85 8.60 6.98
CA TYR A 22 4.39 9.10 5.71
C TYR A 22 4.59 7.99 4.69
N ASP A 23 5.49 7.05 4.97
CA ASP A 23 5.88 5.98 4.06
C ASP A 23 5.89 4.59 4.72
N ASP A 24 4.94 4.33 5.62
CA ASP A 24 4.67 3.00 6.16
C ASP A 24 3.89 2.11 5.17
N CYS A 25 3.42 0.95 5.63
CA CYS A 25 2.68 -0.01 4.81
C CYS A 25 1.38 0.54 4.21
N THR A 26 0.87 1.69 4.69
CA THR A 26 -0.27 2.40 4.10
C THR A 26 0.15 3.67 3.38
N GLY A 27 1.06 4.44 3.99
CA GLY A 27 1.54 5.69 3.44
C GLY A 27 2.29 5.51 2.13
N TRP A 28 3.18 4.51 2.05
CA TRP A 28 4.05 4.31 0.90
C TRP A 28 3.32 3.88 -0.39
N PRO A 29 2.38 2.91 -0.37
CA PRO A 29 1.55 2.62 -1.54
C PRO A 29 0.68 3.82 -1.96
N SER A 30 0.20 4.60 -1.00
CA SER A 30 -0.54 5.83 -1.32
C SER A 30 0.33 6.84 -2.07
N LEU A 31 1.59 7.04 -1.65
CA LEU A 31 2.54 7.90 -2.37
C LEU A 31 2.79 7.42 -3.82
N TRP A 32 2.78 6.10 -4.05
CA TRP A 32 2.87 5.54 -5.40
C TRP A 32 1.66 5.92 -6.26
N VAL A 33 0.45 5.81 -5.72
CA VAL A 33 -0.78 6.24 -6.40
C VAL A 33 -0.74 7.73 -6.70
N GLU A 34 -0.34 8.57 -5.74
CA GLU A 34 -0.21 10.01 -5.93
C GLU A 34 0.80 10.33 -7.06
N GLN A 35 1.91 9.61 -7.12
CA GLN A 35 2.91 9.77 -8.18
C GLN A 35 2.37 9.37 -9.56
N ILE A 36 1.63 8.26 -9.67
CA ILE A 36 1.13 7.75 -10.95
C ILE A 36 -0.07 8.56 -11.46
N THR A 37 -0.99 8.91 -10.56
CA THR A 37 -2.21 9.65 -10.90
C THR A 37 -2.01 11.16 -10.94
N ALA A 38 -0.89 11.67 -10.41
CA ALA A 38 -0.64 13.08 -10.15
C ALA A 38 -1.74 13.75 -9.31
N ARG A 39 -2.42 12.97 -8.44
CA ARG A 39 -3.51 13.43 -7.57
C ARG A 39 -3.18 13.11 -6.12
N PRO A 40 -3.24 14.08 -5.19
CA PRO A 40 -3.04 13.80 -3.77
C PRO A 40 -4.20 12.96 -3.23
N LEU A 41 -3.90 12.04 -2.31
CA LEU A 41 -4.89 11.25 -1.60
C LEU A 41 -5.22 11.89 -0.25
N PRO A 42 -6.49 11.90 0.17
CA PRO A 42 -6.89 12.40 1.49
C PRO A 42 -6.53 11.37 2.58
N ARG A 43 -5.23 11.29 2.90
CA ARG A 43 -4.70 10.34 3.89
C ARG A 43 -4.98 10.83 5.31
N PRO A 44 -5.32 9.94 6.25
CA PRO A 44 -5.40 10.30 7.66
C PRO A 44 -4.02 10.68 8.19
N VAL A 45 -3.99 11.58 9.17
CA VAL A 45 -2.76 12.04 9.82
C VAL A 45 -2.52 11.25 11.09
N TYR A 46 -1.33 10.68 11.21
CA TYR A 46 -0.84 9.95 12.38
C TYR A 46 0.69 9.95 12.36
N SER A 47 1.30 9.55 13.47
CA SER A 47 2.75 9.56 13.67
C SER A 47 3.28 8.30 14.35
N SER A 48 2.38 7.41 14.77
CA SER A 48 2.74 6.17 15.47
C SER A 48 1.89 4.99 15.01
N ARG A 49 2.36 3.79 15.33
CA ARG A 49 1.63 2.54 15.11
C ARG A 49 0.29 2.53 15.84
N ASP A 50 0.24 2.98 17.08
CA ASP A 50 -0.97 2.91 17.90
C ASP A 50 -2.05 3.84 17.37
N GLU A 51 -1.68 5.05 16.93
CA GLU A 51 -2.59 5.96 16.23
C GLU A 51 -3.11 5.36 14.92
N ALA A 52 -2.22 4.76 14.12
CA ALA A 52 -2.61 4.08 12.88
C ALA A 52 -3.64 2.96 13.15
N MET A 53 -3.41 2.15 14.19
CA MET A 53 -4.32 1.07 14.58
C MET A 53 -5.65 1.61 15.10
N ALA A 54 -5.66 2.74 15.83
CA ALA A 54 -6.89 3.38 16.28
C ALA A 54 -7.74 3.87 15.09
N ILE A 55 -7.12 4.50 14.10
CA ILE A 55 -7.79 4.93 12.86
C ILE A 55 -8.35 3.73 12.10
N ILE A 56 -7.58 2.65 11.97
CA ILE A 56 -8.05 1.42 11.32
C ILE A 56 -9.27 0.85 12.04
N ALA A 57 -9.27 0.85 13.38
CA ALA A 57 -10.38 0.36 14.19
C ALA A 57 -11.64 1.22 14.02
N GLU A 58 -11.50 2.55 14.00
CA GLU A 58 -12.62 3.49 13.76
C GLU A 58 -13.28 3.25 12.39
N HIS A 59 -12.48 2.97 11.36
CA HIS A 59 -12.97 2.61 10.03
C HIS A 59 -13.42 1.14 9.91
N GLY A 60 -13.23 0.33 10.95
CA GLY A 60 -13.60 -1.09 11.05
C GLY A 60 -12.61 -2.05 10.40
N SER A 61 -11.85 -1.65 9.38
CA SER A 61 -10.71 -2.41 8.86
C SER A 61 -9.81 -1.57 7.94
N LEU A 62 -8.57 -2.03 7.73
CA LEU A 62 -7.64 -1.38 6.79
C LEU A 62 -8.19 -1.36 5.36
N ALA A 63 -8.81 -2.45 4.93
CA ALA A 63 -9.41 -2.55 3.59
C ALA A 63 -10.55 -1.55 3.40
N ARG A 64 -11.37 -1.32 4.43
CA ARG A 64 -12.44 -0.30 4.40
C ARG A 64 -11.88 1.12 4.43
N LEU A 65 -10.83 1.37 5.20
CA LEU A 65 -10.11 2.65 5.17
C LEU A 65 -9.60 2.96 3.76
N TRP A 66 -8.94 2.00 3.11
CA TRP A 66 -8.44 2.17 1.73
C TRP A 66 -9.56 2.38 0.73
N ALA A 67 -10.64 1.60 0.79
CA ALA A 67 -11.80 1.77 -0.08
C ALA A 67 -12.38 3.19 -0.01
N ASN A 68 -12.43 3.78 1.20
CA ASN A 68 -12.89 5.15 1.38
C ASN A 68 -11.94 6.17 0.76
N VAL A 69 -10.62 6.01 0.96
CA VAL A 69 -9.59 6.94 0.44
C VAL A 69 -9.47 6.89 -1.08
N LEU A 70 -9.62 5.70 -1.67
CA LEU A 70 -9.45 5.47 -3.11
C LEU A 70 -10.75 5.64 -3.91
N CYS A 71 -11.88 5.85 -3.24
CA CYS A 71 -13.17 6.05 -3.90
C CYS A 71 -13.11 7.23 -4.88
N GLY A 72 -13.42 6.98 -6.16
CA GLY A 72 -13.34 7.98 -7.23
C GLY A 72 -11.91 8.35 -7.65
N VAL A 73 -10.91 7.59 -7.19
CA VAL A 73 -9.52 7.69 -7.62
C VAL A 73 -9.11 6.46 -8.42
N LEU A 74 -9.29 5.26 -7.85
CA LEU A 74 -8.96 3.98 -8.48
C LEU A 74 -10.15 3.03 -8.41
N ASP A 75 -10.27 2.15 -9.40
CA ASP A 75 -11.28 1.09 -9.41
C ASP A 75 -10.76 -0.19 -8.74
N GLU A 76 -11.63 -0.86 -7.98
CA GLU A 76 -11.32 -2.16 -7.36
C GLU A 76 -11.29 -3.26 -8.43
N THR A 77 -10.31 -4.14 -8.35
CA THR A 77 -10.13 -5.29 -9.26
C THR A 77 -9.96 -6.60 -8.47
N GLY A 78 -10.30 -7.72 -9.09
CA GLY A 78 -10.04 -9.06 -8.54
C GLY A 78 -8.74 -9.69 -9.05
N ILE A 79 -8.09 -9.08 -10.04
CA ILE A 79 -6.91 -9.63 -10.71
C ILE A 79 -5.79 -8.58 -10.61
N PRO A 80 -4.83 -8.76 -9.68
CA PRO A 80 -3.75 -7.80 -9.51
C PRO A 80 -2.76 -7.83 -10.68
N GLU A 81 -2.40 -6.65 -11.16
CA GLU A 81 -1.33 -6.43 -12.13
C GLU A 81 -0.12 -5.71 -11.51
N ILE A 82 0.94 -5.54 -12.30
CA ILE A 82 2.17 -4.87 -11.83
C ILE A 82 1.86 -3.40 -11.55
N GLY A 83 2.15 -2.97 -10.33
CA GLY A 83 1.99 -1.58 -9.88
C GLY A 83 0.63 -1.30 -9.24
N ASP A 84 -0.32 -2.23 -9.32
CA ASP A 84 -1.56 -2.14 -8.56
C ASP A 84 -1.27 -2.13 -7.07
N ILE A 85 -2.17 -1.55 -6.29
CA ILE A 85 -2.03 -1.51 -4.83
C ILE A 85 -3.09 -2.39 -4.19
N GLY A 86 -2.84 -2.85 -2.99
CA GLY A 86 -3.87 -3.61 -2.29
C GLY A 86 -3.59 -3.83 -0.82
N VAL A 87 -4.55 -4.52 -0.21
CA VAL A 87 -4.47 -5.01 1.17
C VAL A 87 -4.46 -6.53 1.12
N ILE A 88 -3.49 -7.12 1.82
CA ILE A 88 -3.37 -8.57 1.98
C ILE A 88 -3.43 -8.93 3.45
N ASP A 89 -3.73 -10.20 3.75
CA ASP A 89 -3.55 -10.74 5.10
C ASP A 89 -2.25 -11.55 5.17
N THR A 90 -1.40 -11.18 6.13
CA THR A 90 -0.12 -11.86 6.39
C THR A 90 -0.27 -13.04 7.35
N GLY A 91 -1.44 -13.22 7.98
CA GLY A 91 -1.73 -14.24 8.99
C GLY A 91 -1.05 -14.03 10.35
N ARG A 92 0.12 -13.39 10.39
CA ARG A 92 0.85 -13.07 11.63
C ARG A 92 0.75 -11.62 12.05
N ALA A 93 0.93 -10.69 11.10
CA ALA A 93 0.87 -9.25 11.36
C ALA A 93 -0.52 -8.64 11.06
N GLY A 94 -1.47 -9.48 10.63
CA GLY A 94 -2.79 -9.06 10.15
C GLY A 94 -2.71 -8.42 8.77
N HIS A 95 -3.64 -7.49 8.52
CA HIS A 95 -3.77 -6.80 7.25
C HIS A 95 -2.65 -5.78 7.03
N VAL A 96 -2.04 -5.80 5.85
CA VAL A 96 -1.02 -4.83 5.43
C VAL A 96 -1.29 -4.33 4.02
N GLY A 97 -0.90 -3.08 3.77
CA GLY A 97 -0.90 -2.49 2.44
C GLY A 97 0.43 -2.70 1.71
N GLY A 98 0.40 -2.52 0.39
CA GLY A 98 1.57 -2.70 -0.47
C GLY A 98 1.23 -2.58 -1.95
N ILE A 99 2.23 -2.90 -2.79
CA ILE A 99 2.16 -2.77 -4.25
C ILE A 99 2.42 -4.13 -4.89
N PHE A 100 1.58 -4.55 -5.83
CA PHE A 100 1.76 -5.79 -6.58
C PHE A 100 2.91 -5.68 -7.58
N MET A 101 3.66 -6.76 -7.69
CA MET A 101 4.85 -6.91 -8.52
C MET A 101 4.70 -8.12 -9.44
N HIS A 102 5.61 -8.23 -10.40
CA HIS A 102 5.65 -9.38 -11.31
C HIS A 102 5.71 -10.71 -10.56
N GLY A 103 5.13 -11.77 -11.13
CA GLY A 103 5.15 -13.11 -10.55
C GLY A 103 4.27 -13.28 -9.31
N GLY A 104 3.30 -12.38 -9.10
CA GLY A 104 2.38 -12.43 -7.96
C GLY A 104 2.99 -11.95 -6.64
N PHE A 105 4.21 -11.41 -6.67
CA PHE A 105 4.83 -10.84 -5.48
C PHE A 105 4.12 -9.54 -5.06
N PHE A 106 4.24 -9.21 -3.79
CA PHE A 106 3.70 -8.02 -3.17
C PHE A 106 4.82 -7.31 -2.42
N ALA A 107 5.06 -6.04 -2.76
CA ALA A 107 6.03 -5.19 -2.11
C ALA A 107 5.42 -4.62 -0.84
N TRP A 108 5.85 -5.14 0.31
CA TRP A 108 5.43 -4.67 1.62
C TRP A 108 6.48 -3.74 2.22
N ARG A 109 6.06 -2.55 2.65
CA ARG A 109 6.92 -1.60 3.34
C ARG A 109 6.98 -1.93 4.83
N GLY A 110 8.07 -2.59 5.24
CA GLY A 110 8.41 -2.82 6.64
C GLY A 110 9.27 -1.69 7.21
N GLU A 111 9.53 -1.72 8.51
CA GLU A 111 10.20 -0.63 9.25
C GLU A 111 11.60 -0.28 8.69
N THR A 112 12.36 -1.28 8.26
CA THR A 112 13.75 -1.09 7.81
C THR A 112 13.92 -1.20 6.30
N ARG A 113 12.99 -1.87 5.60
CA ARG A 113 13.13 -2.20 4.18
C ARG A 113 11.79 -2.54 3.54
N VAL A 114 11.74 -2.46 2.23
CA VAL A 114 10.69 -3.10 1.41
C VAL A 114 10.99 -4.60 1.34
N ALA A 115 10.02 -5.43 1.67
CA ALA A 115 10.12 -6.89 1.59
C ALA A 115 9.20 -7.41 0.48
N PRO A 116 9.71 -8.18 -0.50
CA PRO A 116 8.85 -8.93 -1.39
C PRO A 116 8.23 -10.10 -0.61
N ILE A 117 6.91 -10.21 -0.65
CA ILE A 117 6.17 -11.32 -0.05
C ILE A 117 5.22 -11.93 -1.07
N LEU A 118 5.00 -13.23 -1.00
CA LEU A 118 3.99 -13.91 -1.80
C LEU A 118 2.69 -13.94 -0.97
N PRO A 119 1.65 -13.16 -1.34
CA PRO A 119 0.42 -13.12 -0.56
C PRO A 119 -0.33 -14.43 -0.69
N ARG A 120 -0.76 -14.99 0.45
CA ARG A 120 -1.64 -16.17 0.47
C ARG A 120 -3.11 -15.78 0.38
N THR A 121 -3.44 -14.63 0.96
CA THR A 121 -4.79 -14.09 1.01
C THR A 121 -4.75 -12.63 0.60
N ILE A 122 -5.39 -12.32 -0.53
CA ILE A 122 -5.60 -10.95 -1.00
C ILE A 122 -6.98 -10.52 -0.49
N ILE A 123 -7.02 -9.40 0.23
CA ILE A 123 -8.28 -8.88 0.79
C ILE A 123 -8.96 -7.97 -0.21
N ARG A 124 -8.23 -7.02 -0.79
CA ARG A 124 -8.69 -6.10 -1.85
C ARG A 124 -7.53 -5.62 -2.71
N VAL A 125 -7.82 -5.27 -3.96
CA VAL A 125 -6.86 -4.72 -4.93
C VAL A 125 -7.50 -3.56 -5.66
N TRP A 126 -6.74 -2.50 -5.90
CA TRP A 126 -7.15 -1.38 -6.73
C TRP A 126 -6.18 -1.23 -7.90
N SER A 127 -6.74 -1.10 -9.09
CA SER A 127 -5.95 -0.95 -10.30
C SER A 127 -5.47 0.48 -10.45
N ILE A 128 -4.21 0.65 -10.86
CA ILE A 128 -3.66 1.96 -11.21
C ILE A 128 -3.82 2.31 -12.70
N GLN A 129 -4.55 1.50 -13.46
CA GLN A 129 -4.78 1.67 -14.90
C GLN A 129 -6.21 2.11 -15.21
#